data_AF-A0A2P4S8P0-F1
#
_entry.id   AF-A0A2P4S8P0-F1
#
_cell.length_a   1.000
_cell.length_b   1.000
_cell.length_c   1.000
_cell.angle_alpha   90.00
_cell.angle_beta   90.00
_cell.angle_gamma   90.00
#
_symmetry.space_group_name_H-M   'P 1'
#
loop_
_entity.id
_entity.type
_entity.pdbx_description
1 polymer ?
#
loop_
_entity_poly.entity_id
_entity_poly.type
_entity_poly.pdbx_seq_one_letter_code
_entity_poly.pdbx_strand_id
1 'polypeptide(L)'
;PSGKKFRSKPQLARYLGSSMDLSTFDFRTGKMLMSKMNKNRQRMRYDCSNQAKGKPDLNTALPVRQTASIFKQPVTKITNHPSNK
;
A
#
# COMPACT_ATOMS: atom_id res chain seq x y z
N PRO A 1 23.47 -4.49 21.91
CA PRO A 1 23.16 -4.74 20.47
C PRO A 1 23.80 -6.04 20.00
N SER A 2 23.06 -6.96 19.38
CA SER A 2 23.53 -8.32 19.04
C SER A 2 24.42 -8.43 17.78
N GLY A 3 24.84 -7.31 17.20
CA GLY A 3 25.68 -7.29 15.98
C GLY A 3 24.98 -7.72 14.68
N LYS A 4 23.67 -8.00 14.72
CA LYS A 4 22.89 -8.35 13.51
C LYS A 4 22.91 -7.21 12.49
N LYS A 5 23.35 -7.49 11.27
CA LYS A 5 23.41 -6.53 10.16
C LYS A 5 22.14 -6.58 9.31
N PHE A 6 21.56 -5.42 9.06
CA PHE A 6 20.40 -5.25 8.18
C PHE A 6 20.81 -4.47 6.93
N ARG A 7 20.33 -4.88 5.75
CA ARG A 7 20.66 -4.23 4.48
C ARG A 7 19.52 -3.43 3.86
N SER A 8 18.32 -3.47 4.46
CA SER A 8 17.19 -2.68 4.02
C SER A 8 16.25 -2.27 5.16
N LYS A 9 15.53 -1.17 4.96
CA LYS A 9 14.52 -0.67 5.90
C LYS A 9 13.43 -1.71 6.21
N PRO A 10 12.84 -2.43 5.23
CA PRO A 10 11.83 -3.44 5.54
C PRO A 10 12.36 -4.62 6.35
N GLN A 11 13.65 -4.96 6.23
CA GLN A 11 14.27 -6.02 7.03
C GLN A 11 14.41 -5.59 8.50
N LEU A 12 14.86 -4.36 8.74
CA LEU A 12 14.98 -3.79 10.08
C LEU A 12 13.60 -3.60 10.74
N ALA A 13 12.61 -3.09 10.01
CA ALA A 13 11.25 -2.88 10.51
C ALA A 13 10.59 -4.18 10.99
N ARG A 14 10.74 -5.28 10.23
CA ARG A 14 10.23 -6.60 10.64
C ARG A 14 10.91 -7.13 11.89
N TYR A 15 12.20 -6.85 12.07
CA TYR A 15 12.96 -7.29 13.24
C TYR A 15 12.53 -6.55 14.51
N LEU A 16 12.27 -5.24 14.41
CA LEU A 16 11.78 -4.44 15.54
C LEU A 16 10.26 -4.63 15.78
N GLY A 17 9.52 -5.03 14.75
CA GLY A 17 8.08 -5.24 14.84
C GLY A 17 7.34 -3.97 15.25
N SER A 18 6.34 -4.11 16.11
CA SER A 18 5.53 -3.01 16.64
C SER A 18 6.19 -2.21 17.77
N SER A 19 7.40 -2.60 18.21
CA SER A 19 8.10 -1.91 19.31
C SER A 19 8.63 -0.53 18.92
N MET A 20 8.81 -0.28 17.62
CA MET A 20 9.42 0.95 17.12
C MET A 20 8.85 1.36 15.77
N ASP A 21 8.37 2.60 15.66
CA ASP A 21 7.90 3.15 14.39
C ASP A 21 9.06 3.72 13.58
N LEU A 22 9.33 3.12 12.42
CA LEU A 22 10.35 3.58 11.47
C LEU A 22 9.74 4.43 10.34
N SER A 23 8.49 4.88 10.42
CA SER A 23 7.81 5.62 9.35
C SER A 23 8.59 6.86 8.88
N THR A 24 9.16 7.61 9.82
CA THR A 24 9.95 8.83 9.56
C THR A 24 11.46 8.58 9.42
N PHE A 25 11.94 7.37 9.70
CA PHE A 25 13.36 7.02 9.58
C PHE A 25 13.79 6.83 8.11
N ASP A 26 14.91 7.39 7.70
CA ASP A 26 15.52 7.13 6.39
C ASP A 26 16.73 6.18 6.51
N PHE A 27 16.66 5.05 5.82
CA PHE A 27 17.67 3.99 5.87
C PHE A 27 18.94 4.34 5.10
N ARG A 28 18.88 5.19 4.08
CA ARG A 28 20.08 5.58 3.32
C ARG A 28 20.94 6.54 4.11
N THR A 29 20.33 7.52 4.77
CA THR A 29 21.03 8.56 5.52
C THR A 29 21.22 8.21 7.00
N GLY A 30 20.44 7.26 7.53
CA GLY A 30 20.45 6.90 8.94
C GLY A 30 19.81 7.95 9.86
N LYS A 31 19.00 8.87 9.31
CA LYS A 31 18.43 10.02 10.03
C LYS A 31 16.91 9.92 10.14
N MET A 32 16.35 10.51 11.19
CA MET A 32 14.91 10.74 11.31
C MET A 32 14.51 11.97 10.49
N LEU A 33 13.55 11.84 9.58
CA LEU A 33 13.02 12.93 8.77
C LEU A 33 12.05 13.79 9.61
N MET A 34 12.60 14.77 10.33
CA MET A 34 11.84 15.71 11.17
C MET A 34 10.78 16.51 10.37
N SER A 35 11.01 16.73 9.07
CA SER A 35 10.06 17.41 8.18
C SER A 35 8.71 16.69 8.06
N LYS A 36 8.65 15.37 8.31
CA LYS A 36 7.39 14.61 8.38
C LYS A 36 6.74 14.66 9.76
N MET A 37 7.51 14.96 10.80
CA MET A 37 7.05 15.08 12.20
C MET A 37 6.37 16.45 12.45
N ASN A 38 6.78 17.49 11.71
CA ASN A 38 6.30 18.87 11.89
C ASN A 38 4.91 19.17 11.28
N LYS A 39 4.24 18.17 10.67
CA LYS A 39 2.92 18.39 10.04
C LYS A 39 1.76 18.54 11.04
N ASN A 40 1.98 18.38 12.34
CA ASN A 40 0.92 18.50 13.34
C ASN A 40 0.59 19.95 13.76
N ARG A 41 1.40 20.97 13.41
CA ARG A 41 1.10 22.36 13.81
C ARG A 41 0.48 23.26 12.74
N GLN A 42 0.39 22.80 11.49
CA GLN A 42 -0.18 23.60 10.38
C GLN A 42 -1.48 23.02 9.80
N ARG A 43 -2.22 22.21 10.57
CA ARG A 43 -3.51 21.64 10.10
C ARG A 43 -4.75 22.50 10.38
N MET A 44 -4.59 23.80 10.66
CA MET A 44 -5.72 24.73 10.85
C MET A 44 -6.03 25.60 9.61
N ARG A 45 -5.66 25.19 8.40
CA ARG A 45 -5.97 25.97 7.17
C ARG A 45 -6.20 25.12 5.90
N TYR A 46 -6.65 23.86 6.01
CA TYR A 46 -7.27 23.21 4.85
C TYR A 46 -8.22 22.11 5.31
N ASP A 47 -9.50 22.47 5.30
CA ASP A 47 -10.62 21.67 5.75
C ASP A 47 -10.80 20.41 4.89
N CYS A 48 -11.40 19.38 5.51
CA CYS A 48 -12.09 18.23 4.96
C CYS A 48 -11.56 17.56 3.67
N SER A 49 -10.95 16.36 3.79
CA SER A 49 -11.00 15.36 2.69
C SER A 49 -10.36 13.99 2.95
N ASN A 50 -9.86 13.63 4.14
CA ASN A 50 -9.12 12.37 4.27
C ASN A 50 -9.37 11.60 5.58
N GLN A 51 -10.62 11.51 6.03
CA GLN A 51 -11.02 10.61 7.13
C GLN A 51 -12.27 9.80 6.78
N ALA A 52 -12.11 8.85 5.86
CA ALA A 52 -12.93 7.63 5.82
C ALA A 52 -11.96 6.48 5.51
N LYS A 53 -11.33 5.90 6.54
CA LYS A 53 -11.77 4.67 7.22
C LYS A 53 -11.72 3.45 6.29
N GLY A 54 -10.76 2.57 6.55
CA GLY A 54 -10.77 1.17 6.11
C GLY A 54 -10.21 0.95 4.72
N LYS A 55 -9.30 -0.01 4.58
CA LYS A 55 -8.76 -0.48 3.30
C LYS A 55 -9.94 -0.70 2.32
N PRO A 56 -10.07 0.05 1.23
CA PRO A 56 -10.84 -0.47 0.11
C PRO A 56 -10.08 -1.71 -0.33
N ASP A 57 -10.77 -2.84 -0.48
CA ASP A 57 -10.15 -3.99 -1.12
C ASP A 57 -9.56 -3.49 -2.47
N LEU A 58 -8.41 -4.02 -2.85
CA LEU A 58 -7.68 -3.52 -4.02
C LEU A 58 -8.48 -3.68 -5.34
N ASN A 59 -9.59 -4.43 -5.29
CA ASN A 59 -10.48 -4.65 -6.42
C ASN A 59 -11.64 -3.65 -6.51
N THR A 60 -11.93 -2.90 -5.44
CA THR A 60 -13.04 -1.92 -5.34
C THR A 60 -12.53 -0.48 -5.20
N ALA A 61 -11.22 -0.28 -5.02
CA ALA A 61 -10.59 1.03 -4.82
C ALA A 61 -10.46 1.88 -6.10
N LEU A 62 -10.41 1.24 -7.27
CA LEU A 62 -10.43 1.95 -8.55
C LEU A 62 -11.88 2.30 -8.90
N PRO A 63 -12.16 3.39 -9.65
CA PRO A 63 -13.52 3.65 -10.14
C PRO A 63 -14.03 2.38 -10.80
N VAL A 64 -15.03 1.75 -10.20
CA VAL A 64 -15.67 0.56 -10.75
C VAL A 64 -16.13 0.96 -12.14
N ARG A 65 -15.61 0.25 -13.16
CA ARG A 65 -16.00 0.50 -14.54
C ARG A 65 -17.52 0.39 -14.60
N GLN A 66 -18.18 1.40 -15.17
CA GLN A 66 -19.61 1.38 -15.50
C GLN A 66 -19.85 0.37 -16.64
N THR A 67 -19.52 -0.90 -16.41
CA THR A 67 -19.91 -1.97 -17.32
C THR A 67 -21.33 -2.31 -16.96
N ALA A 68 -22.24 -2.18 -17.93
CA ALA A 68 -23.67 -2.38 -17.74
C ALA A 68 -24.06 -3.79 -17.24
N SER A 69 -23.13 -4.74 -17.16
CA SER A 69 -23.39 -6.07 -16.60
C SER A 69 -22.20 -6.63 -15.82
N ILE A 70 -22.46 -7.06 -14.59
CA ILE A 70 -21.58 -7.81 -13.70
C ILE A 70 -21.79 -9.33 -13.83
N PHE A 71 -22.91 -9.74 -14.40
CA PHE A 71 -23.20 -11.16 -14.60
C PHE A 71 -22.33 -11.71 -15.72
N LYS A 72 -21.55 -12.75 -15.40
CA LYS A 72 -20.73 -13.44 -16.40
C LYS A 72 -21.65 -13.97 -17.50
N GLN A 73 -21.54 -13.38 -18.68
CA GLN A 73 -22.15 -13.95 -19.86
C GLN A 73 -21.36 -15.20 -20.24
N PRO A 74 -22.03 -16.28 -20.67
CA PRO A 74 -21.33 -17.46 -21.17
C PRO A 74 -20.48 -17.07 -22.38
N VAL A 75 -19.23 -17.54 -22.39
CA VAL A 75 -18.30 -17.37 -23.52
C VAL A 75 -17.98 -18.74 -24.07
N THR A 76 -18.08 -18.89 -25.39
CA THR A 76 -17.67 -20.11 -26.09
C THR A 76 -16.17 -20.08 -26.34
N LYS A 77 -15.46 -21.13 -25.92
CA LYS A 77 -14.06 -21.32 -26.31
C LYS A 77 -14.00 -21.87 -27.72
N ILE A 78 -13.39 -21.14 -28.65
CA ILE A 78 -13.05 -21.61 -29.99
C ILE A 78 -11.56 -21.91 -30.00
N THR A 79 -11.18 -23.13 -30.37
CA THR A 79 -9.79 -23.51 -30.61
C THR A 79 -9.61 -23.86 -32.08
N ASN A 80 -8.58 -23.30 -32.70
CA ASN A 80 -8.27 -23.57 -34.12
C ASN A 80 -7.46 -24.86 -34.30
N HIS A 81 -7.07 -25.50 -33.20
CA HIS A 81 -6.24 -26.71 -33.24
C HIS A 81 -6.88 -27.83 -32.41
N PRO A 82 -7.11 -29.02 -33.00
CA PRO A 82 -7.85 -30.13 -32.37
C PRO A 82 -7.09 -30.81 -31.22
N SER A 83 -5.82 -30.47 -30.99
CA SER A 83 -4.95 -31.11 -29.98
C SER A 83 -4.91 -30.40 -28.63
N ASN A 84 -5.53 -29.23 -28.48
CA ASN A 84 -5.45 -28.46 -27.23
C ASN A 84 -6.68 -28.74 -26.35
N LYS A 85 -6.56 -29.73 -25.46
CA LYS A 85 -7.54 -30.04 -24.40
C LYS A 85 -7.16 -29.38 -23.08
#